data_AF-A0A372RVL3-F1
#
_entry.id   AF-A0A372RVL3-F1
#
_cell.length_a   1.000
_cell.length_b   1.000
_cell.length_c   1.000
_cell.angle_alpha   90.00
_cell.angle_beta   90.00
_cell.angle_gamma   90.00
#
_symmetry.space_group_name_H-M   'P 1'
#
loop_
_entity.id
_entity.type
_entity.pdbx_description
1 polymer ?
#
loop_
_entity_poly.entity_id
_entity_poly.type
_entity_poly.pdbx_seq_one_letter_code
_entity_poly.pdbx_strand_id
1 'polypeptide(L)' 'MGSSQIIEWIEYDKFKDVEYLTKGDLELLLKQVWKDGPWKLNDDSQLERKGETKVALKCLHNSQDITADFLKEPIIRLLN' A
#
# COMPACT_ATOMS: atom_id res chain seq x y z
N MET A 1 4.57 -22.43 2.73
CA MET A 1 5.13 -21.52 1.72
C MET A 1 5.03 -20.12 2.30
N GLY A 2 6.17 -19.48 2.60
CA GLY A 2 6.17 -18.14 3.17
C GLY A 2 5.70 -17.14 2.13
N SER A 3 4.77 -16.25 2.49
CA SER A 3 4.47 -15.07 1.69
C SER A 3 5.72 -14.19 1.64
N SER A 4 6.38 -14.11 0.49
CA SER A 4 7.45 -13.13 0.29
C SER A 4 6.84 -11.74 0.34
N GLN A 5 7.09 -11.00 1.43
CA GLN A 5 6.70 -9.60 1.53
C GLN A 5 7.74 -8.74 0.81
N ILE A 6 7.38 -8.25 -0.37
CA ILE A 6 8.18 -7.29 -1.12
C ILE A 6 7.76 -5.90 -0.64
N ILE A 7 8.70 -5.15 -0.08
CA ILE A 7 8.52 -3.73 0.21
C ILE A 7 8.92 -2.95 -1.05
N GLU A 8 8.03 -2.09 -1.50
CA GLU A 8 8.17 -1.33 -2.74
C GLU A 8 7.75 0.12 -2.53
N TRP A 9 8.54 1.04 -3.10
CA TRP A 9 8.16 2.45 -3.22
C TRP A 9 7.30 2.64 -4.46
N ILE A 10 6.13 3.27 -4.29
CA ILE A 10 5.15 3.45 -5.36
C ILE A 10 4.82 4.94 -5.45
N GLU A 11 4.91 5.49 -6.65
CA GLU A 11 4.48 6.86 -6.92
C GLU A 11 2.96 7.00 -6.79
N TYR A 12 2.48 8.11 -6.23
CA TYR A 12 1.05 8.29 -5.95
C TYR A 12 0.17 8.28 -7.22
N ASP A 13 0.72 8.69 -8.36
CA ASP A 13 0.03 8.72 -9.65
C ASP A 13 -0.29 7.32 -10.22
N LYS A 14 0.30 6.26 -9.64
CA LYS A 14 -0.02 4.86 -9.92
C LYS A 14 -1.34 4.41 -9.31
N PHE A 15 -1.94 5.23 -8.44
CA PHE A 15 -3.26 4.99 -7.90
C PHE A 15 -4.33 5.80 -8.65
N LYS A 16 -5.56 5.28 -8.67
CA LYS A 16 -6.75 5.95 -9.22
C LYS A 16 -7.98 5.63 -8.36
N ASP A 17 -9.09 6.27 -8.70
CA ASP A 17 -10.40 6.01 -8.10
C ASP A 17 -10.38 6.17 -6.56
N VAL A 18 -9.98 7.37 -6.12
CA VAL A 18 -9.84 7.72 -4.70
C VAL A 18 -11.21 7.75 -4.02
N GLU A 19 -11.41 6.89 -3.03
CA GLU A 19 -12.58 6.84 -2.16
C GLU A 19 -12.16 7.01 -0.70
N TYR A 20 -12.75 7.97 0.00
CA TYR A 20 -12.50 8.20 1.42
C TYR A 20 -13.27 7.18 2.27
N LEU A 21 -12.57 6.41 3.11
CA LEU A 21 -13.22 5.47 4.03
C LEU A 21 -13.40 6.09 5.41
N THR A 22 -12.30 6.53 6.02
CA THR A 22 -12.28 7.06 7.39
C THR A 22 -11.20 8.11 7.55
N LYS A 23 -11.49 9.15 8.33
CA LYS A 23 -10.51 10.11 8.83
C LYS A 23 -10.50 10.04 10.36
N GLY A 24 -9.39 9.58 10.92
CA GLY A 24 -9.09 9.74 12.34
C GLY A 24 -8.32 11.04 12.57
N ASP A 25 -8.01 11.32 13.84
CA ASP A 25 -7.17 12.46 14.18
C ASP A 25 -5.78 12.31 13.58
N LEU A 26 -5.21 11.09 13.62
CA LEU A 26 -3.84 10.81 13.19
C LEU A 26 -3.68 10.23 11.77
N GLU A 27 -4.77 9.74 11.20
CA GLU A 27 -4.72 8.80 10.08
C GLU A 27 -5.86 9.04 9.11
N LEU A 28 -5.60 8.82 7.82
CA LEU A 28 -6.59 8.86 6.76
C LEU A 28 -6.56 7.52 6.01
N LEU A 29 -7.68 6.81 6.01
CA LEU A 29 -7.84 5.58 5.25
C LEU A 29 -8.58 5.85 3.95
N LEU A 30 -7.91 5.58 2.84
CA LEU A 30 -8.42 5.72 1.49
C LEU A 30 -8.52 4.35 0.84
N LYS A 31 -9.58 4.12 0.08
CA LYS A 31 -9.67 3.01 -0.85
C LYS A 31 -9.31 3.53 -2.23
N GLN A 32 -8.40 2.83 -2.89
CA GLN A 32 -7.91 3.20 -4.21
C GLN A 32 -7.66 1.96 -5.05
N VAL A 33 -7.44 2.18 -6.34
CA VAL A 33 -7.03 1.16 -7.29
C VAL A 33 -5.57 1.40 -7.68
N TRP A 34 -4.69 0.44 -7.36
CA TRP A 34 -3.31 0.43 -7.83
C TRP A 34 -3.26 -0.17 -9.25
N LYS A 35 -2.88 0.65 -10.24
CA LYS A 35 -2.90 0.29 -11.67
C LYS A 35 -2.02 -0.94 -11.98
N ASP A 36 -0.82 -0.97 -11.42
CA ASP A 36 0.16 -2.04 -11.69
C ASP A 36 -0.01 -3.23 -10.71
N GLY A 37 -0.50 -2.96 -9.49
CA GLY A 37 -0.68 -3.97 -8.46
C GLY A 37 0.64 -4.52 -7.88
N PRO A 38 0.56 -5.37 -6.84
CA PRO A 38 1.72 -5.95 -6.22
C PRO A 38 2.43 -6.94 -7.15
N TRP A 39 3.72 -7.15 -6.88
CA TRP A 39 4.46 -8.26 -7.43
C TRP A 39 3.89 -9.60 -6.95
N LYS A 40 3.81 -10.57 -7.85
CA LYS A 40 3.49 -11.97 -7.55
C LYS A 40 4.44 -12.90 -8.33
N LEU A 41 4.63 -14.10 -7.84
CA LEU A 41 5.24 -15.18 -8.62
C LEU A 41 4.17 -15.83 -9.49
N ASN A 42 4.49 -16.08 -10.74
CA ASN A 42 3.68 -16.91 -11.63
C ASN A 42 4.06 -18.39 -11.52
N ASP A 43 3.39 -19.25 -12.30
CA ASP A 43 3.60 -20.70 -12.28
C ASP A 43 5.03 -21.08 -12.69
N ASP A 44 5.68 -20.25 -13.51
CA ASP A 44 7.07 -20.40 -13.93
C ASP A 44 8.08 -19.82 -12.93
N SER A 45 7.63 -19.45 -11.72
CA SER A 45 8.45 -18.81 -10.68
C SER A 45 9.11 -17.49 -11.12
N GLN A 46 8.49 -16.78 -12.05
CA GLN A 46 8.91 -15.44 -12.48
C GLN A 46 8.08 -14.37 -11.78
N LEU A 47 8.71 -13.23 -11.49
CA LEU A 47 8.01 -12.07 -10.92
C LEU A 47 7.23 -11.35 -12.00
N GLU A 48 5.93 -11.18 -11.77
CA GLU A 48 5.05 -10.39 -12.61
C GLU A 48 4.16 -9.49 -11.77
N ARG A 49 3.62 -8.45 -12.42
CA ARG A 49 2.62 -7.58 -11.81
C ARG A 49 1.28 -8.30 -11.74
N LYS A 50 0.61 -8.23 -10.59
CA LYS A 50 -0.75 -8.76 -10.45
C LYS A 50 -1.76 -8.00 -11.33
N GLY A 51 -1.41 -6.79 -11.76
CA GLY A 51 -2.31 -5.89 -12.47
C GLY A 51 -3.23 -5.18 -11.49
N GLU A 52 -4.26 -4.54 -12.06
CA GLU A 52 -5.14 -3.63 -11.32
C GLU A 52 -5.66 -4.27 -10.02
N THR A 53 -5.31 -3.65 -8.88
CA THR A 53 -5.61 -4.20 -7.55
C THR A 53 -6.23 -3.13 -6.66
N LYS A 54 -7.39 -3.44 -6.06
CA LYS A 54 -7.99 -2.60 -5.02
C LYS A 54 -7.15 -2.69 -3.74
N VAL A 55 -6.79 -1.54 -3.20
CA VAL A 55 -5.95 -1.41 -2.01
C VAL A 55 -6.55 -0.41 -1.03
N ALA A 56 -6.21 -0.57 0.23
CA ALA A 56 -6.42 0.45 1.25
C ALA A 56 -5.09 1.18 1.48
N LEU A 57 -5.07 2.49 1.26
CA LEU A 57 -3.95 3.36 1.58
C LEU A 57 -4.23 4.04 2.91
N LYS A 58 -3.32 3.82 3.85
CA LYS A 58 -3.32 4.48 5.16
C LYS A 58 -2.29 5.61 5.13
N CYS A 59 -2.77 6.84 5.01
CA CYS A 59 -1.95 8.04 5.08
C CYS A 59 -1.83 8.48 6.54
N LEU A 60 -0.62 8.81 6.98
CA LEU A 60 -0.36 9.31 8.33
C LEU A 60 -0.24 10.83 8.26
N HIS A 61 -0.98 11.55 9.10
CA HIS A 61 -0.73 12.98 9.28
C HIS A 61 0.47 13.13 10.25
N ASN A 62 1.39 14.04 9.97
CA ASN A 62 2.59 14.32 10.76
C ASN A 62 3.59 13.16 10.90
N SER A 63 4.73 13.28 10.21
CA SER A 63 5.83 12.30 10.24
C SER A 63 6.53 12.15 11.60
N GLN A 64 6.23 13.02 12.57
CA GLN A 64 6.89 13.07 13.88
C GLN A 64 6.42 12.00 14.87
N ASP A 65 5.22 11.42 14.68
CA ASP A 65 4.62 10.44 15.60
C ASP A 65 4.73 8.98 15.11
N ILE A 66 5.51 8.72 14.05
CA ILE A 66 5.67 7.38 13.48
C ILE A 66 6.61 6.54 14.37
N THR A 67 6.04 5.75 15.30
CA THR A 67 6.82 4.75 16.06
C THR A 67 7.04 3.46 15.27
N ALA A 68 8.09 2.70 15.61
CA ALA A 68 8.39 1.42 14.95
C ALA A 68 7.26 0.38 15.09
N ASP A 69 6.45 0.47 16.16
CA ASP A 69 5.29 -0.40 16.34
C ASP A 69 4.21 -0.13 15.29
N PHE A 70 4.10 1.11 14.79
CA PHE A 70 3.22 1.39 13.67
C PHE A 70 3.66 0.69 12.40
N LEU A 71 4.96 0.45 12.16
CA LEU A 71 5.50 -0.15 10.93
C LEU A 71 5.30 -1.67 10.82
N LYS A 72 4.73 -2.32 11.85
CA LYS A 72 4.55 -3.78 11.90
C LYS A 72 3.39 -4.30 11.04
N GLU A 73 2.48 -3.44 10.59
CA GLU A 73 1.33 -3.86 9.78
C GLU A 73 1.64 -3.86 8.27
N PRO A 74 1.29 -4.94 7.53
CA PRO A 74 1.56 -5.12 6.11
C PRO A 74 0.59 -4.31 5.24
N ILE A 75 0.60 -2.99 5.40
CA ILE A 75 -0.17 -2.04 4.60
C ILE A 75 0.83 -1.26 3.74
N ILE A 76 0.53 -1.10 2.45
CA ILE A 76 1.31 -0.25 1.54
C ILE A 76 1.22 1.19 2.04
N ARG A 77 2.37 1.80 2.40
CA ARG A 77 2.44 3.15 2.97
C ARG A 77 3.08 4.12 1.98
N LEU A 78 2.46 5.28 1.86
CA LEU A 78 3.07 6.44 1.22
C LEU A 78 3.53 7.38 2.35
N LEU A 79 4.83 7.68 2.38
CA LEU A 79 5.35 8.76 3.22
C LEU A 79 5.25 10.05 2.40
N ASN A 80 4.64 11.08 2.99
CA ASN A 80 4.64 12.44 2.45
C ASN A 80 5.94 13.15 2.83
#